data_AF-A0A0P9UYL3-F1
#
_entry.id   AF-A0A0P9UYL3-F1
#
_cell.length_a   1.000
_cell.length_b   1.000
_cell.length_c   1.000
_cell.angle_alpha   90.00
_cell.angle_beta   90.00
_cell.angle_gamma   90.00
#
_symmetry.space_group_name_H-M   'P 1'
#
loop_
_entity.id
_entity.type
_entity.pdbx_description
1 polymer ?
#
loop_
_entity_poly.entity_id
_entity_poly.type
_entity_poly.pdbx_seq_one_letter_code
_entity_poly.pdbx_strand_id
1 'polypeptide(L)'
;MKNVGTLSELRTQLKGDRLHAPSHFVKAAMDRVEKTISVISERTGFPVHLNPTRFRYTLGTNLAREGRGEFVIAEALDHSDTQNAGVYVKNIPEIVERIDKAVAMQLAPIAQAFQGVLIVSESHAKRGNDPSSRISNGVVGLGSCGSFGFCGALAPIACYTCNHFQPWLNGPHEAVLDGLIKERDRVLEQTEDRKIASVKRV
;
A
#
# COMPACT_ATOMS: atom_id res chain seq x y z
N MET A 1 -40.82 0.43 22.02
CA MET A 1 -40.44 0.07 23.40
C MET A 1 -41.73 -0.22 24.15
N LYS A 2 -41.84 -1.36 24.84
CA LYS A 2 -43.07 -1.71 25.58
C LYS A 2 -43.05 -0.96 26.92
N ASN A 3 -44.13 -0.27 27.25
CA ASN A 3 -44.26 0.51 28.49
C ASN A 3 -44.16 -0.42 29.71
N VAL A 4 -43.30 -0.05 30.65
CA VAL A 4 -43.16 -0.72 31.95
C VAL A 4 -43.96 0.12 32.95
N GLY A 5 -45.07 -0.41 33.45
CA GLY A 5 -46.01 0.33 34.31
C GLY A 5 -45.55 0.43 35.76
N THR A 6 -44.77 -0.53 36.26
CA THR A 6 -44.32 -0.58 37.67
C THR A 6 -42.91 -1.17 37.86
N LEU A 7 -42.21 -0.82 38.95
CA LEU A 7 -40.88 -1.37 39.31
C LEU A 7 -40.89 -2.89 39.51
N SER A 8 -42.00 -3.45 39.98
CA SER A 8 -42.18 -4.90 40.16
C SER A 8 -42.22 -5.65 38.82
N GLU A 9 -42.92 -5.09 37.84
CA GLU A 9 -42.95 -5.62 36.47
C GLU A 9 -41.58 -5.53 35.80
N LEU A 10 -40.85 -4.43 36.01
CA LEU A 10 -39.48 -4.28 35.49
C LEU A 10 -38.58 -5.41 36.00
N ARG A 11 -38.56 -5.64 37.32
CA ARG A 11 -37.76 -6.70 37.94
C ARG A 11 -38.14 -8.08 37.43
N THR A 12 -39.41 -8.31 37.14
CA THR A 12 -39.89 -9.58 36.57
C THR A 12 -39.44 -9.76 35.12
N GLN A 13 -39.45 -8.67 34.33
CA GLN A 13 -38.99 -8.71 32.94
C GLN A 13 -37.47 -8.84 32.82
N LEU A 14 -36.70 -8.27 33.75
CA LEU A 14 -35.23 -8.39 33.80
C LEU A 14 -34.73 -9.81 34.10
N LYS A 15 -35.58 -10.71 34.64
CA LYS A 15 -35.22 -12.11 34.88
C LYS A 15 -35.06 -12.94 33.59
N GLY A 16 -35.35 -12.39 32.42
CA GLY A 16 -35.10 -13.04 31.13
C GLY A 16 -34.91 -12.03 30.01
N ASP A 17 -34.82 -12.52 28.77
CA ASP A 17 -34.41 -11.69 27.61
C ASP A 17 -35.54 -10.82 27.03
N ARG A 18 -36.62 -10.58 27.78
CA ARG A 18 -37.78 -9.81 27.29
C ARG A 18 -37.45 -8.35 26.93
N LEU A 19 -36.41 -7.80 27.56
CA LEU A 19 -35.90 -6.45 27.30
C LEU A 19 -34.69 -6.44 26.36
N HIS A 20 -34.22 -7.61 25.91
CA HIS A 20 -33.11 -7.71 24.98
C HIS A 20 -33.51 -7.10 23.63
N ALA A 21 -32.76 -6.10 23.18
CA ALA A 21 -32.98 -5.50 21.87
C ALA A 21 -32.43 -6.43 20.78
N PRO A 22 -33.24 -6.89 19.82
CA PRO A 22 -32.75 -7.65 18.68
C PRO A 22 -31.71 -6.86 17.89
N SER A 23 -30.76 -7.57 17.25
CA SER A 23 -29.67 -6.97 16.46
C SER A 23 -30.15 -6.00 15.37
N HIS A 24 -31.30 -6.26 14.75
CA HIS A 24 -31.86 -5.38 13.72
C HIS A 24 -32.28 -4.00 14.27
N PHE A 25 -32.66 -3.89 15.55
CA PHE A 25 -32.94 -2.59 16.18
C PHE A 25 -31.66 -1.76 16.33
N VAL A 26 -30.56 -2.42 16.73
CA VAL A 26 -29.24 -1.77 16.82
C VAL A 26 -28.79 -1.30 15.43
N LYS A 27 -28.93 -2.15 14.41
CA LYS A 27 -28.64 -1.77 13.02
C LYS A 27 -29.46 -0.55 12.59
N ALA A 28 -30.78 -0.59 12.80
CA ALA A 28 -31.65 0.52 12.43
C ALA A 28 -31.29 1.82 13.17
N ALA A 29 -30.85 1.75 14.42
CA ALA A 29 -30.35 2.92 15.15
C ALA A 29 -29.05 3.47 14.53
N MET A 30 -28.10 2.60 14.17
CA MET A 30 -26.85 2.99 13.52
C MET A 30 -27.10 3.59 12.12
N ASP A 31 -27.99 2.99 11.33
CA ASP A 31 -28.37 3.51 10.01
C ASP A 31 -28.99 4.92 10.11
N ARG A 32 -29.75 5.20 11.19
CA ARG A 32 -30.27 6.56 11.45
C ARG A 32 -29.15 7.53 11.76
N VAL A 33 -28.23 7.16 12.66
CA VAL A 33 -27.09 8.01 13.02
C VAL A 33 -26.22 8.28 11.78
N GLU A 34 -25.91 7.25 10.99
CA GLU A 34 -25.13 7.36 9.75
C GLU A 34 -25.73 8.40 8.80
N LYS A 35 -27.05 8.33 8.57
CA LYS A 35 -27.76 9.30 7.73
C LYS A 35 -27.75 10.70 8.34
N THR A 36 -27.88 10.83 9.66
CA THR A 36 -27.87 12.13 10.33
C THR A 36 -26.50 12.81 10.24
N ILE A 37 -25.41 12.07 10.49
CA ILE A 37 -24.06 12.65 10.49
C ILE A 37 -23.48 12.81 9.09
N SER A 38 -23.89 11.97 8.13
CA SER A 38 -23.49 12.03 6.71
C SER A 38 -21.98 12.22 6.48
N VAL A 39 -21.15 11.54 7.27
CA VAL A 39 -19.69 11.64 7.18
C VAL A 39 -19.19 10.93 5.93
N ILE A 40 -18.34 11.60 5.15
CA ILE A 40 -17.66 11.04 3.97
C ILE A 40 -16.27 10.53 4.35
N SER A 41 -15.91 9.35 3.84
CA SER A 41 -14.60 8.73 4.05
C SER A 41 -13.57 9.35 3.10
N GLU A 42 -12.54 10.01 3.63
CA GLU A 42 -11.41 10.54 2.85
C GLU A 42 -10.72 9.46 1.99
N ARG A 43 -10.67 8.23 2.50
CA ARG A 43 -9.99 7.11 1.81
C ARG A 43 -10.77 6.58 0.61
N THR A 44 -12.09 6.69 0.62
CA THR A 44 -12.94 6.03 -0.38
C THR A 44 -13.85 6.99 -1.15
N GLY A 45 -14.02 8.23 -0.71
CA GLY A 45 -14.94 9.21 -1.31
C GLY A 45 -16.42 8.90 -1.11
N PHE A 46 -16.76 7.86 -0.34
CA PHE A 46 -18.14 7.40 -0.11
C PHE A 46 -18.56 7.62 1.36
N PRO A 47 -19.88 7.66 1.65
CA PRO A 47 -20.38 7.72 3.02
C PRO A 47 -19.81 6.61 3.91
N VAL A 48 -19.50 6.96 5.16
CA VAL A 48 -18.97 6.00 6.15
C VAL A 48 -20.09 5.11 6.67
N HIS A 49 -20.03 3.82 6.34
CA HIS A 49 -20.93 2.83 6.93
C HIS A 49 -20.60 2.57 8.41
N LEU A 50 -21.57 2.86 9.28
CA LEU A 50 -21.51 2.61 10.71
C LEU A 50 -21.99 1.19 11.01
N ASN A 51 -21.22 0.47 11.84
CA ASN A 51 -21.64 -0.82 12.36
C ASN A 51 -21.00 -1.06 13.74
N PRO A 52 -21.61 -1.92 14.58
CA PRO A 52 -21.09 -2.20 15.93
C PRO A 52 -19.65 -2.71 15.94
N THR A 53 -19.26 -3.51 14.94
CA THR A 53 -17.90 -4.04 14.81
C THR A 53 -16.87 -2.92 14.62
N ARG A 54 -17.19 -1.89 13.84
CA ARG A 54 -16.33 -0.71 13.65
C ARG A 54 -16.10 0.01 14.97
N PHE A 55 -17.15 0.24 15.76
CA PHE A 55 -17.01 0.89 17.07
C PHE A 55 -16.14 0.08 18.03
N ARG A 56 -16.31 -1.25 18.05
CA ARG A 56 -15.46 -2.16 18.83
C ARG A 56 -14.00 -2.04 18.43
N TYR A 57 -13.71 -2.05 17.12
CA TYR A 57 -12.36 -1.87 16.59
C TYR A 57 -11.77 -0.50 16.93
N THR A 58 -12.55 0.57 16.77
CA THR A 58 -12.10 1.93 17.08
C THR A 58 -11.77 2.06 18.56
N LEU A 59 -12.62 1.57 19.47
CA LEU A 59 -12.36 1.59 20.91
C LEU A 59 -11.08 0.83 21.26
N GLY A 60 -10.95 -0.43 20.80
CA GLY A 60 -9.78 -1.25 21.09
C GLY A 60 -8.47 -0.63 20.57
N THR A 61 -8.50 -0.10 19.34
CA THR A 61 -7.32 0.54 18.72
C THR A 61 -6.96 1.87 19.42
N ASN A 62 -7.95 2.63 19.88
CA ASN A 62 -7.70 3.86 20.63
C ASN A 62 -7.07 3.58 21.99
N LEU A 63 -7.57 2.58 22.73
CA LEU A 63 -6.96 2.16 23.98
C LEU A 63 -5.52 1.67 23.78
N ALA A 64 -5.26 0.92 22.70
CA ALA A 64 -3.91 0.50 22.35
C ALA A 64 -3.00 1.72 22.07
N ARG A 65 -3.50 2.73 21.34
CA ARG A 65 -2.77 3.99 21.07
C ARG A 65 -2.50 4.82 22.32
N GLU A 66 -3.35 4.72 23.33
CA GLU A 66 -3.12 5.32 24.66
C GLU A 66 -2.12 4.51 25.51
N GLY A 67 -1.52 3.45 24.96
CA GLY A 67 -0.56 2.60 25.66
C GLY A 67 -1.18 1.64 26.66
N ARG A 68 -2.49 1.37 26.58
CA ARG A 68 -3.15 0.40 27.45
C ARG A 68 -2.74 -1.03 27.06
N GLY A 69 -2.43 -1.86 28.06
CA GLY A 69 -2.07 -3.25 27.84
C GLY A 69 -3.25 -4.11 27.37
N GLU A 70 -2.95 -5.29 26.80
CA GLU A 70 -3.95 -6.20 26.23
C GLU A 70 -5.05 -6.62 27.21
N PHE A 71 -4.73 -6.78 28.50
CA PHE A 71 -5.72 -7.11 29.54
C PHE A 71 -6.78 -6.02 29.71
N VAL A 72 -6.36 -4.74 29.71
CA VAL A 72 -7.28 -3.60 29.84
C VAL A 72 -8.16 -3.49 28.60
N ILE A 73 -7.60 -3.77 27.43
CA ILE A 73 -8.35 -3.78 26.17
C ILE A 73 -9.36 -4.93 26.16
N ALA A 74 -8.97 -6.13 26.59
CA ALA A 74 -9.84 -7.29 26.68
C ALA A 74 -11.03 -7.01 27.63
N GLU A 75 -10.75 -6.44 28.80
CA GLU A 75 -11.77 -6.04 29.77
C GLU A 75 -12.72 -4.98 29.21
N ALA A 76 -12.19 -3.91 28.60
CA ALA A 76 -12.99 -2.84 28.02
C ALA A 76 -13.89 -3.30 26.86
N LEU A 77 -13.50 -4.37 26.18
CA LEU A 77 -14.26 -4.96 25.08
C LEU A 77 -15.14 -6.14 25.53
N ASP A 78 -15.14 -6.50 26.82
CA ASP A 78 -15.89 -7.64 27.34
C ASP A 78 -15.47 -8.96 26.69
N HIS A 79 -14.16 -9.17 26.57
CA HIS A 79 -13.58 -10.45 26.15
C HIS A 79 -13.36 -11.36 27.36
N SER A 80 -13.66 -12.65 27.21
CA SER A 80 -13.39 -13.66 28.24
C SER A 80 -11.90 -13.99 28.41
N ASP A 81 -11.08 -13.70 27.40
CA ASP A 81 -9.63 -13.92 27.37
C ASP A 81 -8.91 -12.89 26.49
N THR A 82 -7.59 -12.97 26.40
CA THR A 82 -6.75 -12.03 25.64
C THR A 82 -6.39 -12.53 24.24
N GLN A 83 -6.82 -13.72 23.81
CA GLN A 83 -6.36 -14.35 22.57
C GLN A 83 -6.62 -13.46 21.34
N ASN A 84 -7.71 -12.68 21.39
CA ASN A 84 -8.13 -11.79 20.31
C ASN A 84 -7.84 -10.30 20.59
N ALA A 85 -7.39 -9.94 21.80
CA ALA A 85 -7.11 -8.55 22.17
C ALA A 85 -5.88 -7.98 21.44
N GLY A 86 -4.87 -8.83 21.18
CA GLY A 86 -3.65 -8.43 20.47
C GLY A 86 -3.89 -7.92 19.04
N VAL A 87 -5.04 -8.23 18.42
CA VAL A 87 -5.39 -7.70 17.08
C VAL A 87 -5.47 -6.17 17.08
N TYR A 88 -5.85 -5.55 18.21
CA TYR A 88 -5.96 -4.10 18.33
C TYR A 88 -4.61 -3.39 18.59
N VAL A 89 -3.61 -4.14 19.06
CA VAL A 89 -2.28 -3.60 19.43
C VAL A 89 -1.27 -3.72 18.30
N LYS A 90 -1.43 -4.69 17.40
CA LYS A 90 -0.45 -4.98 16.32
C LYS A 90 -0.17 -3.83 15.34
N ASN A 91 -1.03 -2.82 15.28
CA ASN A 91 -0.91 -1.70 14.33
C ASN A 91 -0.74 -0.33 15.02
N ILE A 92 -0.16 -0.30 16.22
CA ILE A 92 0.19 0.97 16.87
C ILE A 92 1.37 1.65 16.15
N PRO A 93 1.40 3.00 16.09
CA PRO A 93 2.44 3.73 15.37
C PRO A 93 3.87 3.33 15.73
N GLU A 94 4.15 3.00 16.99
CA GLU A 94 5.49 2.59 17.43
C GLU A 94 5.92 1.24 16.82
N ILE A 95 4.97 0.32 16.60
CA ILE A 95 5.24 -0.95 15.91
C ILE A 95 5.45 -0.67 14.42
N VAL A 96 4.64 0.21 13.83
CA VAL A 96 4.79 0.61 12.42
C VAL A 96 6.15 1.25 12.16
N GLU A 97 6.62 2.17 12.99
CA GLU A 97 7.95 2.79 12.84
C GLU A 97 9.07 1.74 12.88
N ARG A 98 8.95 0.75 13.76
CA ARG A 98 9.91 -0.35 13.85
C ARG A 98 9.88 -1.24 12.61
N ILE A 99 8.70 -1.49 12.05
CA ILE A 99 8.53 -2.23 10.80
C ILE A 99 9.13 -1.42 9.65
N ASP A 100 8.75 -0.15 9.50
CA ASP A 100 9.27 0.76 8.48
C ASP A 100 10.79 0.81 8.51
N LYS A 101 11.40 0.98 9.69
CA LYS A 101 12.85 0.94 9.85
C LYS A 101 13.45 -0.43 9.48
N ALA A 102 12.78 -1.52 9.83
CA ALA A 102 13.23 -2.87 9.50
C ALA A 102 13.15 -3.17 7.99
N VAL A 103 12.19 -2.55 7.27
CA VAL A 103 11.98 -2.77 5.83
C VAL A 103 12.52 -1.65 4.94
N ALA A 104 12.93 -0.51 5.49
CA ALA A 104 13.34 0.68 4.74
C ALA A 104 14.46 0.39 3.73
N MET A 105 15.49 -0.34 4.17
CA MET A 105 16.59 -0.75 3.29
C MET A 105 16.16 -1.71 2.18
N GLN A 106 15.10 -2.49 2.41
CA GLN A 106 14.55 -3.44 1.45
C GLN A 106 13.65 -2.75 0.41
N LEU A 107 12.97 -1.66 0.79
CA LEU A 107 12.09 -0.88 -0.10
C LEU A 107 12.79 0.28 -0.83
N ALA A 108 13.93 0.76 -0.33
CA ALA A 108 14.68 1.87 -0.92
C ALA A 108 15.03 1.68 -2.42
N PRO A 109 15.43 0.49 -2.91
CA PRO A 109 15.74 0.29 -4.33
C PRO A 109 14.50 0.35 -5.24
N ILE A 110 13.34 -0.10 -4.75
CA ILE A 110 12.07 0.02 -5.48
C ILE A 110 11.66 1.49 -5.53
N ALA A 111 11.76 2.21 -4.41
CA ALA A 111 11.57 3.66 -4.37
C ALA A 111 12.56 4.40 -5.28
N GLN A 112 13.80 3.94 -5.40
CA GLN A 112 14.84 4.48 -6.29
C GLN A 112 14.62 4.14 -7.77
N ALA A 113 14.02 3.01 -8.09
CA ALA A 113 13.61 2.68 -9.46
C ALA A 113 12.40 3.52 -9.90
N PHE A 114 11.47 3.79 -8.98
CA PHE A 114 10.42 4.80 -9.18
C PHE A 114 10.96 6.24 -9.14
N GLN A 115 12.12 6.47 -8.51
CA GLN A 115 12.82 7.76 -8.50
C GLN A 115 13.93 7.88 -9.54
N GLY A 116 14.16 6.86 -10.39
CA GLY A 116 15.35 6.76 -11.25
C GLY A 116 15.52 8.10 -11.94
N VAL A 117 16.63 8.82 -11.66
CA VAL A 117 16.65 10.31 -11.76
C VAL A 117 16.28 10.71 -13.17
N LEU A 118 14.99 10.94 -13.33
CA LEU A 118 14.36 10.99 -14.63
C LEU A 118 14.60 12.41 -15.09
N ILE A 119 15.40 12.56 -16.14
CA ILE A 119 15.84 13.87 -16.59
C ILE A 119 15.05 14.25 -17.82
N VAL A 120 14.64 15.52 -17.91
CA VAL A 120 13.76 15.99 -18.99
C VAL A 120 14.48 15.99 -20.33
N SER A 121 15.77 16.30 -20.32
CA SER A 121 16.62 16.36 -21.50
C SER A 121 18.09 16.24 -21.12
N GLU A 122 18.94 16.04 -22.13
CA GLU A 122 20.39 15.92 -21.96
C GLU A 122 21.04 17.09 -21.22
N SER A 123 20.57 18.32 -21.43
CA SER A 123 21.11 19.50 -20.74
C SER A 123 20.92 19.47 -19.22
N HIS A 124 20.01 18.62 -18.72
CA HIS A 124 19.75 18.39 -17.30
C HIS A 124 20.48 17.15 -16.76
N ALA A 125 21.22 16.44 -17.62
CA ALA A 125 22.07 15.36 -17.17
C ALA A 125 23.22 15.93 -16.35
N LYS A 126 23.68 15.14 -15.37
CA LYS A 126 24.84 15.48 -14.54
C LYS A 126 26.11 15.72 -15.39
N ARG A 127 26.14 15.14 -16.59
CA ARG A 127 27.19 15.27 -17.61
C ARG A 127 26.65 15.82 -18.94
N GLY A 128 25.63 16.69 -18.91
CA GLY A 128 24.92 17.15 -20.12
C GLY A 128 25.77 17.90 -21.15
N ASN A 129 26.88 18.50 -20.73
CA ASN A 129 27.84 19.17 -21.62
C ASN A 129 28.87 18.21 -22.24
N ASP A 130 28.82 16.92 -21.89
CA ASP A 130 29.71 15.89 -22.39
C ASP A 130 28.94 14.90 -23.29
N PRO A 131 29.13 14.98 -24.62
CA PRO A 131 28.44 14.10 -25.57
C PRO A 131 28.73 12.61 -25.36
N SER A 132 29.86 12.26 -24.73
CA SER A 132 30.20 10.85 -24.44
C SER A 132 29.32 10.23 -23.36
N SER A 133 28.56 11.06 -22.60
CA SER A 133 27.62 10.59 -21.59
C SER A 133 26.29 10.11 -22.19
N ARG A 134 26.01 10.40 -23.47
CA ARG A 134 24.74 10.08 -24.11
C ARG A 134 24.59 8.57 -24.31
N ILE A 135 23.47 8.05 -23.86
CA ILE A 135 23.03 6.66 -24.07
C ILE A 135 22.01 6.64 -25.20
N SER A 136 22.28 5.85 -26.24
CA SER A 136 21.42 5.71 -27.42
C SER A 136 21.21 4.23 -27.77
N ASN A 137 20.18 3.96 -28.56
CA ASN A 137 20.01 2.66 -29.25
C ASN A 137 20.70 2.63 -30.63
N GLY A 138 21.63 3.55 -30.89
CA GLY A 138 22.29 3.70 -32.19
C GLY A 138 21.53 4.57 -33.21
N VAL A 139 20.24 4.87 -32.98
CA VAL A 139 19.43 5.72 -33.87
C VAL A 139 19.00 7.01 -33.18
N VAL A 140 18.62 6.92 -31.90
CA VAL A 140 18.08 8.02 -31.11
C VAL A 140 18.57 7.95 -29.67
N GLY A 141 18.73 9.12 -29.03
CA GLY A 141 19.12 9.22 -27.63
C GLY A 141 17.97 8.81 -26.70
N LEU A 142 18.30 8.06 -25.66
CA LEU A 142 17.34 7.51 -24.69
C LEU A 142 17.60 8.01 -23.28
N GLY A 143 18.81 8.49 -23.00
CA GLY A 143 19.20 8.87 -21.66
C GLY A 143 20.63 9.37 -21.62
N SER A 144 21.07 9.76 -20.43
CA SER A 144 22.46 10.10 -20.16
C SER A 144 23.01 9.28 -19.01
N CYS A 145 24.31 9.02 -19.04
CA CYS A 145 25.05 8.40 -17.97
C CYS A 145 25.57 9.49 -17.02
N GLY A 146 25.14 9.46 -15.76
CA GLY A 146 25.60 10.40 -14.74
C GLY A 146 26.98 10.09 -14.14
N SER A 147 27.63 8.99 -14.56
CA SER A 147 28.96 8.58 -14.07
C SER A 147 30.07 9.26 -14.87
N PHE A 148 31.16 9.69 -14.23
CA PHE A 148 32.31 10.35 -14.88
C PHE A 148 33.44 9.37 -15.30
N GLY A 149 33.26 8.07 -15.08
CA GLY A 149 34.22 7.02 -15.47
C GLY A 149 33.90 6.35 -16.80
N PHE A 150 34.85 5.56 -17.32
CA PHE A 150 34.64 4.73 -18.50
C PHE A 150 33.70 3.56 -18.17
N CYS A 151 32.71 3.31 -19.03
CA CYS A 151 31.72 2.25 -18.88
C CYS A 151 31.65 1.43 -20.17
N GLY A 152 31.91 0.12 -20.09
CA GLY A 152 31.82 -0.82 -21.22
C GLY A 152 30.52 -1.65 -21.26
N ALA A 153 29.51 -1.27 -20.47
CA ALA A 153 28.24 -1.97 -20.41
C ALA A 153 27.45 -1.81 -21.72
N LEU A 154 26.62 -2.82 -22.05
CA LEU A 154 25.83 -2.84 -23.29
C LEU A 154 24.66 -1.84 -23.24
N ALA A 155 24.97 -0.59 -23.53
CA ALA A 155 23.99 0.48 -23.70
C ALA A 155 23.10 0.23 -24.94
N PRO A 156 21.79 0.54 -24.88
CA PRO A 156 21.05 1.15 -23.77
C PRO A 156 20.41 0.12 -22.84
N ILE A 157 20.39 -1.18 -23.19
CA ILE A 157 19.66 -2.23 -22.48
C ILE A 157 20.14 -2.35 -21.03
N ALA A 158 21.46 -2.35 -20.83
CA ALA A 158 22.05 -2.42 -19.49
C ALA A 158 21.83 -1.15 -18.66
N CYS A 159 21.37 -0.05 -19.26
CA CYS A 159 21.22 1.23 -18.57
C CYS A 159 19.87 1.36 -17.84
N TYR A 160 18.79 0.73 -18.30
CA TYR A 160 17.47 0.83 -17.65
C TYR A 160 17.41 0.25 -16.22
N THR A 161 18.44 -0.50 -15.85
CA THR A 161 18.61 -1.07 -14.51
C THR A 161 19.78 -0.45 -13.75
N CYS A 162 20.43 0.58 -14.30
CA CYS A 162 21.59 1.24 -13.73
C CYS A 162 21.20 2.48 -12.92
N ASN A 163 21.66 2.61 -11.67
CA ASN A 163 21.35 3.74 -10.78
C ASN A 163 21.94 5.10 -11.23
N HIS A 164 22.90 5.07 -12.16
CA HIS A 164 23.47 6.27 -12.79
C HIS A 164 22.81 6.60 -14.12
N PHE A 165 21.91 5.74 -14.58
CA PHE A 165 21.14 6.04 -15.77
C PHE A 165 20.15 7.14 -15.44
N GLN A 166 20.22 8.18 -16.25
CA GLN A 166 19.30 9.29 -16.21
C GLN A 166 18.46 9.15 -17.49
N PRO A 167 17.39 8.33 -17.46
CA PRO A 167 16.52 8.17 -18.62
C PRO A 167 15.95 9.53 -19.02
N TRP A 168 15.96 9.82 -20.33
CA TRP A 168 15.34 11.03 -20.84
C TRP A 168 13.84 10.84 -20.88
N LEU A 169 13.09 11.76 -20.28
CA LEU A 169 11.63 11.66 -20.14
C LEU A 169 10.91 11.32 -21.47
N ASN A 170 11.32 11.95 -22.58
CA ASN A 170 10.75 11.73 -23.90
C ASN A 170 11.61 10.81 -24.78
N GLY A 171 12.52 10.05 -24.18
CA GLY A 171 13.27 9.03 -24.87
C GLY A 171 12.32 7.95 -25.40
N PRO A 172 12.54 7.41 -26.61
CA PRO A 172 11.70 6.35 -27.17
C PRO A 172 11.99 5.00 -26.50
N HIS A 173 11.72 4.93 -25.20
CA HIS A 173 11.97 3.76 -24.36
C HIS A 173 11.07 2.58 -24.74
N GLU A 174 9.87 2.87 -25.21
CA GLU A 174 8.93 1.87 -25.73
C GLU A 174 9.49 1.17 -26.97
N ALA A 175 10.22 1.88 -27.84
CA ALA A 175 10.89 1.25 -28.97
C ALA A 175 11.99 0.27 -28.55
N VAL A 176 12.66 0.52 -27.41
CA VAL A 176 13.63 -0.43 -26.83
C VAL A 176 12.89 -1.64 -26.27
N LEU A 177 11.80 -1.41 -25.55
CA LEU A 177 10.95 -2.47 -25.01
C LEU A 177 10.40 -3.37 -26.12
N ASP A 178 9.84 -2.79 -27.18
CA ASP A 178 9.34 -3.51 -28.35
C ASP A 178 10.43 -4.32 -29.03
N GLY A 179 11.64 -3.77 -29.13
CA GLY A 179 12.81 -4.49 -29.64
C GLY A 179 13.16 -5.71 -28.79
N LEU A 180 13.13 -5.57 -27.46
CA LEU A 180 13.39 -6.66 -26.52
C LEU A 180 12.31 -7.73 -26.57
N ILE A 181 11.04 -7.35 -26.67
CA ILE A 181 9.91 -8.25 -26.82
C ILE A 181 10.03 -9.05 -28.13
N LYS A 182 10.30 -8.38 -29.25
CA LYS A 182 10.49 -9.04 -30.55
C LYS A 182 11.66 -10.02 -30.55
N GLU A 183 12.78 -9.64 -29.95
CA GLU A 183 13.94 -10.53 -29.82
C GLU A 183 13.63 -11.74 -28.93
N ARG A 184 12.93 -11.53 -27.81
CA ARG A 184 12.46 -12.62 -26.94
C ARG A 184 11.57 -13.59 -27.71
N ASP A 185 10.61 -13.07 -28.47
CA ASP A 185 9.67 -13.88 -29.24
C ASP A 185 10.39 -14.65 -30.35
N ARG A 186 11.36 -14.03 -31.03
CA ARG A 186 12.23 -14.72 -32.00
C ARG A 186 13.03 -15.85 -31.38
N VAL A 187 13.65 -15.63 -30.21
CA VAL A 187 14.42 -16.67 -29.52
C VAL A 187 13.49 -17.81 -29.08
N LEU A 188 12.27 -17.49 -28.65
CA LEU A 188 11.26 -18.48 -28.31
C LEU A 188 10.87 -19.32 -29.53
N GLU A 189 10.67 -18.71 -30.69
CA GLU A 189 10.35 -19.44 -31.92
C GLU A 189 11.50 -20.35 -32.38
N GLN A 190 12.76 -19.95 -32.18
CA GLN A 190 13.92 -20.71 -32.63
C GLN A 190 14.32 -21.86 -31.69
N THR A 191 14.04 -21.72 -30.41
CA THR A 191 14.46 -22.70 -29.39
C THR A 191 13.30 -23.49 -28.80
N GLU A 192 12.05 -23.03 -29.04
CA GLU A 192 10.79 -23.50 -28.47
C GLU A 192 10.76 -23.58 -26.92
N ASP A 193 11.80 -23.06 -26.27
CA ASP A 193 11.98 -23.12 -24.83
C ASP A 193 11.75 -21.74 -24.20
N ARG A 194 10.63 -21.64 -23.48
CA ARG A 194 10.20 -20.43 -22.76
C ARG A 194 11.18 -20.01 -21.66
N LYS A 195 11.94 -20.94 -21.08
CA LYS A 195 12.95 -20.61 -20.08
C LYS A 195 14.17 -19.97 -20.74
N ILE A 196 14.58 -20.43 -21.92
CA ILE A 196 15.70 -19.85 -22.67
C ILE A 196 15.33 -18.47 -23.23
N ALA A 197 14.12 -18.32 -23.76
CA ALA A 197 13.63 -17.04 -24.27
C ALA A 197 13.51 -15.94 -23.18
N SER A 198 13.21 -16.31 -21.93
CA SER A 198 13.03 -15.36 -20.83
C SER A 198 14.33 -14.87 -20.18
N VAL A 199 15.50 -15.33 -20.63
CA VAL A 199 16.80 -14.95 -20.05
C VAL A 199 17.18 -13.48 -20.33
N LYS A 200 16.73 -12.89 -21.43
CA LYS A 200 16.83 -11.44 -21.68
C LYS A 200 15.54 -10.77 -21.18
N ARG A 201 15.57 -10.22 -19.95
CA ARG A 201 14.39 -9.66 -19.27
C ARG A 201 13.82 -8.42 -19.96
N VAL A 202 12.49 -8.31 -19.92
CA VAL A 202 11.78 -7.10 -19.47
C VAL A 202 11.42 -7.35 -18.00
#